data_AF-A0A0J9ESL9-F1
#
_entry.id   AF-A0A0J9ESL9-F1
#
_cell.length_a   1.000
_cell.length_b   1.000
_cell.length_c   1.000
_cell.angle_alpha   90.00
_cell.angle_beta   90.00
_cell.angle_gamma   90.00
#
_symmetry.space_group_name_H-M   'P 1'
#
loop_
_entity.id
_entity.type
_entity.pdbx_description
1 polymer ?
#
loop_
_entity_poly.entity_id
_entity_poly.type
_entity_poly.pdbx_seq_one_letter_code
_entity_poly.pdbx_strand_id
1 'polypeptide(L)'
;SLHEIYFYQKSENLIVLKIIFIYLVHEIDERNHQFQCSILDVIQVTAEFTLITLFKYDIKTMTHHSCVILTVRDIQLVMNIVKTLR
;
A
#
# COMPACT_ATOMS: atom_id res chain seq x y z
N SER A 1 -15.50 -2.07 6.74
CA SER A 1 -16.58 -3.06 7.02
C SER A 1 -16.37 -4.33 6.19
N LEU A 2 -17.07 -5.45 6.45
CA LEU A 2 -16.94 -6.66 5.60
C LEU A 2 -17.42 -6.42 4.16
N HIS A 3 -18.42 -5.56 3.97
CA HIS A 3 -18.94 -5.22 2.65
C HIS A 3 -17.91 -4.50 1.77
N GLU A 4 -17.20 -3.52 2.33
CA GLU A 4 -16.13 -2.81 1.62
C GLU A 4 -14.98 -3.75 1.25
N ILE A 5 -14.59 -4.66 2.15
CA ILE A 5 -13.53 -5.64 1.88
C ILE A 5 -13.93 -6.51 0.68
N TYR A 6 -15.15 -7.04 0.67
CA TYR A 6 -15.64 -7.83 -0.45
C TYR A 6 -15.69 -7.02 -1.75
N PHE A 7 -16.15 -5.77 -1.69
CA PHE A 7 -16.20 -4.88 -2.86
C PHE A 7 -14.81 -4.66 -3.46
N TYR A 8 -13.83 -4.26 -2.65
CA TYR A 8 -12.48 -3.96 -3.13
C TYR A 8 -11.69 -5.20 -3.54
N GLN A 9 -11.89 -6.34 -2.89
CA GLN A 9 -11.25 -7.60 -3.29
C GLN A 9 -11.76 -8.12 -4.63
N LYS A 10 -13.01 -7.81 -4.99
CA LYS A 10 -13.60 -8.18 -6.28
C LYS A 10 -13.22 -7.20 -7.40
N SER A 11 -12.86 -5.96 -7.07
CA SER A 11 -12.44 -4.97 -8.05
C SER A 11 -10.95 -5.08 -8.37
N GLU A 12 -10.59 -4.95 -9.64
CA GLU A 12 -9.19 -4.82 -10.09
C GLU A 12 -8.76 -3.35 -10.25
N ASN A 13 -9.59 -2.40 -9.81
CA ASN A 13 -9.32 -0.98 -9.93
C ASN A 13 -8.29 -0.53 -8.89
N LEU A 14 -7.44 0.42 -9.30
CA LEU A 14 -6.59 1.17 -8.39
C LEU A 14 -7.45 1.95 -7.40
N ILE A 15 -7.04 1.92 -6.14
CA ILE A 15 -7.75 2.51 -5.00
C ILE A 15 -7.38 4.00 -4.90
N VAL A 16 -6.12 4.37 -5.15
CA VAL A 16 -5.66 5.75 -5.00
C VAL A 16 -6.01 6.56 -6.25
N LEU A 17 -6.52 7.78 -6.05
CA LEU A 17 -6.82 8.66 -7.16
C LEU A 17 -5.53 9.05 -7.90
N LYS A 18 -5.47 8.77 -9.20
CA LYS A 18 -4.28 9.00 -10.05
C LYS A 18 -3.71 10.41 -9.95
N ILE A 19 -4.56 11.44 -9.91
CA ILE A 19 -4.11 12.85 -9.82
C ILE A 19 -3.34 13.12 -8.51
N ILE A 20 -3.85 12.58 -7.39
CA ILE A 20 -3.20 12.76 -6.08
C ILE A 20 -1.88 12.00 -6.06
N PHE A 21 -1.86 10.78 -6.62
CA PHE A 21 -0.64 9.98 -6.70
C PHE A 21 0.46 10.67 -7.51
N ILE A 22 0.11 11.25 -8.66
CA ILE A 22 1.06 11.99 -9.50
C ILE A 22 1.63 13.20 -8.76
N TYR A 23 0.79 13.94 -8.03
CA TYR A 23 1.25 15.07 -7.21
C TYR A 23 2.25 14.60 -6.14
N LEU A 24 1.96 13.50 -5.45
CA LEU A 24 2.84 12.91 -4.44
C LEU A 24 4.20 12.50 -5.04
N VAL A 25 4.21 11.85 -6.21
CA VAL A 25 5.45 11.45 -6.88
C VAL A 25 6.30 12.68 -7.23
N HIS A 26 5.67 13.74 -7.76
CA HIS A 26 6.38 14.99 -8.05
C HIS A 26 6.88 15.72 -6.80
N GLU A 27 6.17 15.62 -5.68
CA GLU A 27 6.61 16.18 -4.40
C GLU A 27 7.83 15.44 -3.86
N ILE A 28 7.83 14.11 -3.91
CA ILE A 28 8.96 13.26 -3.47
C ILE A 28 10.19 13.45 -4.36
N ASP A 29 10.00 13.56 -5.68
CA ASP A 29 11.09 13.77 -6.63
C ASP A 29 11.56 15.24 -6.67
N GLU A 30 11.02 16.12 -5.81
CA GLU A 30 11.30 17.57 -5.77
C GLU A 30 11.08 18.27 -7.13
N ARG A 31 10.25 17.67 -8.01
CA ARG A 31 10.01 18.10 -9.39
C ARG A 31 11.29 18.12 -10.26
N ASN A 32 12.28 17.32 -9.90
CA ASN A 32 13.56 17.26 -10.61
C ASN A 32 13.43 16.57 -11.98
N HIS A 33 12.46 15.67 -12.14
CA HIS A 33 12.27 14.91 -13.37
C HIS A 33 10.86 15.05 -13.95
N GLN A 34 10.80 14.95 -15.28
CA GLN A 34 9.54 14.74 -16.00
C GLN A 34 9.35 13.24 -16.23
N PHE A 35 8.33 12.67 -15.60
CA PHE A 35 7.97 11.27 -15.78
C PHE A 35 7.04 11.10 -16.98
N GLN A 36 7.25 10.03 -17.76
CA GLN A 36 6.25 9.60 -18.73
C GLN A 36 5.00 9.08 -18.01
N CYS A 37 3.82 9.27 -18.60
CA CYS A 37 2.56 8.77 -18.03
C CYS A 37 2.59 7.26 -17.74
N SER A 38 3.20 6.47 -18.64
CA SER A 38 3.36 5.02 -18.47
C SER A 38 4.23 4.66 -17.26
N ILE A 39 5.25 5.45 -16.95
CA ILE A 39 6.10 5.25 -15.77
C ILE A 39 5.31 5.53 -14.51
N LEU A 40 4.54 6.63 -14.47
CA LEU A 40 3.69 6.97 -13.33
C LEU A 40 2.63 5.89 -13.06
N ASP A 41 2.06 5.29 -14.11
CA ASP A 41 1.13 4.16 -13.99
C ASP A 41 1.78 2.92 -13.38
N VAL A 42 2.99 2.56 -13.83
CA VAL A 42 3.74 1.43 -13.26
C VAL A 42 4.10 1.69 -11.79
N ILE A 43 4.53 2.91 -11.46
CA ILE A 43 4.83 3.29 -10.08
C ILE A 43 3.58 3.17 -9.21
N GLN A 44 2.41 3.64 -9.69
CA GLN A 44 1.16 3.56 -8.94
C GLN A 44 0.74 2.10 -8.69
N VAL A 45 0.71 1.28 -9.74
CA VAL A 45 0.38 -0.15 -9.64
C VAL A 45 1.32 -0.85 -8.65
N THR A 46 2.61 -0.57 -8.72
CA THR A 46 3.62 -1.17 -7.85
C THR A 46 3.44 -0.72 -6.39
N ALA A 47 3.16 0.55 -6.16
CA ALA A 47 2.96 1.11 -4.82
C ALA A 47 1.71 0.51 -4.16
N GLU A 48 0.58 0.47 -4.86
CA GLU A 48 -0.66 -0.11 -4.33
C GLU A 48 -0.53 -1.61 -4.09
N PHE A 49 0.10 -2.35 -5.00
CA PHE A 49 0.40 -3.77 -4.81
C PHE A 49 1.26 -4.02 -3.58
N THR A 50 2.27 -3.18 -3.36
CA THR A 50 3.14 -3.26 -2.17
C THR A 50 2.35 -3.01 -0.89
N LEU A 51 1.48 -1.99 -0.86
CA LEU A 51 0.64 -1.69 0.28
C LEU A 51 -0.38 -2.80 0.57
N ILE A 52 -1.05 -3.34 -0.44
CA ILE A 52 -1.98 -4.48 -0.29
C ILE A 52 -1.25 -5.69 0.30
N THR A 53 -0.03 -5.95 -0.18
CA THR A 53 0.81 -7.04 0.35
C THR A 53 1.17 -6.80 1.82
N LEU A 54 1.57 -5.58 2.17
CA LEU A 54 1.86 -5.19 3.56
C LEU A 54 0.64 -5.41 4.46
N PHE A 55 -0.53 -4.89 4.08
CA PHE A 55 -1.77 -5.05 4.85
C PHE A 55 -2.18 -6.51 5.04
N LYS A 56 -1.90 -7.38 4.05
CA LYS A 56 -2.15 -8.82 4.17
C LYS A 56 -1.33 -9.46 5.29
N TYR A 57 -0.07 -9.06 5.45
CA TYR A 57 0.80 -9.54 6.54
C TYR A 57 0.43 -8.92 7.88
N ASP A 58 0.06 -7.65 7.89
CA ASP A 58 -0.41 -6.95 9.06
C ASP A 58 -1.68 -7.59 9.66
N ILE A 59 -2.64 -7.97 8.82
CA ILE A 59 -3.84 -8.71 9.27
C ILE A 59 -3.48 -10.07 9.87
N LYS A 60 -2.46 -10.77 9.34
CA LYS A 60 -1.96 -12.03 9.92
C LYS A 60 -1.33 -11.81 11.30
N THR A 61 -0.57 -10.73 11.46
CA THR A 61 0.03 -10.35 12.75
C THR A 61 -1.05 -10.00 13.78
N MET A 62 -2.03 -9.19 13.37
CA MET A 62 -3.17 -8.81 14.20
C MET A 62 -3.96 -10.04 14.68
N THR A 63 -4.25 -10.99 13.77
CA THR A 63 -4.96 -12.23 14.11
C THR A 63 -4.14 -13.15 15.03
N HIS A 64 -2.81 -13.21 14.84
CA HIS A 64 -1.92 -13.92 15.77
C HIS A 64 -2.00 -13.34 17.20
N HIS A 65 -2.19 -12.03 17.33
CA HIS A 65 -2.39 -11.37 18.63
C HIS A 65 -3.85 -11.36 19.13
N SER A 66 -4.76 -12.07 18.47
CA SER A 66 -6.21 -12.08 18.78
C SER A 66 -6.84 -10.69 18.78
N CYS A 67 -6.30 -9.76 18.00
CA CYS A 67 -6.83 -8.42 17.81
C CYS A 67 -7.73 -8.35 16.57
N VAL A 68 -8.60 -7.33 16.53
CA VAL A 68 -9.50 -7.04 15.39
C VAL A 68 -9.23 -5.65 14.80
N ILE A 69 -8.43 -4.84 15.49
CA ILE A 69 -8.04 -3.49 15.06
C ILE A 69 -6.56 -3.53 14.71
N LEU A 70 -6.24 -3.13 13.48
CA LEU A 70 -4.86 -2.95 13.05
C LEU A 70 -4.27 -1.68 13.68
N THR A 71 -3.07 -1.79 14.26
CA THR A 71 -2.38 -0.67 14.89
C THR A 71 -1.04 -0.39 14.23
N VAL A 72 -0.46 0.77 14.53
CA VAL A 72 0.89 1.14 14.06
C VAL A 72 1.95 0.14 14.54
N ARG A 73 1.74 -0.52 15.69
CA ARG A 73 2.66 -1.54 16.21
C ARG A 73 2.75 -2.76 15.30
N ASP A 74 1.63 -3.18 14.73
CA ASP A 74 1.57 -4.33 13.81
C ASP A 74 2.36 -4.02 12.53
N ILE A 75 2.15 -2.83 11.96
CA ILE A 75 2.89 -2.32 10.79
C ILE A 75 4.39 -2.28 11.09
N GLN A 76 4.78 -1.75 12.25
CA GLN A 76 6.18 -1.70 12.67
C GLN A 76 6.80 -3.10 12.78
N LEU A 77 6.06 -4.07 13.31
CA LEU A 77 6.53 -5.45 13.42
C LEU A 77 6.78 -6.06 12.04
N VAL A 78 5.81 -5.96 11.13
CA VAL A 78 5.96 -6.51 9.78
C VAL A 78 7.12 -5.85 9.03
N MET A 79 7.26 -4.53 9.13
CA MET A 79 8.40 -3.81 8.53
C MET A 79 9.74 -4.25 9.11
N ASN A 80 9.83 -4.53 10.41
CA ASN A 80 11.05 -5.04 11.03
C ASN A 80 11.39 -6.47 10.57
N ILE A 81 10.39 -7.34 10.41
CA ILE A 81 10.56 -8.68 9.84
C ILE A 81 11.08 -8.58 8.40
N VAL A 82 10.44 -7.77 7.55
CA VAL A 82 10.85 -7.57 6.15
C VAL A 82 12.28 -7.03 6.06
N LYS A 83 12.65 -6.07 6.92
CA LYS A 83 14.02 -5.55 7.00
C LYS A 83 15.06 -6.60 7.39
N THR A 84 14.68 -7.55 8.26
CA THR A 84 15.60 -8.61 8.74
C THR A 84 15.81 -9.70 7.69
N LEU A 85 14.81 -9.93 6.83
CA LEU A 85 14.86 -10.95 5.77
C LEU A 85 15.57 -10.46 4.50
N ARG A 86 15.85 -9.15 4.39
CA ARG A 86 16.57 -8.54 3.28
C ARG A 86 18.04 -8.36 3.63
#